data_AF-A0A925X1K0-F1
#
_entry.id   AF-A0A925X1K0-F1
#
_cell.length_a   1.000
_cell.length_b   1.000
_cell.length_c   1.000
_cell.angle_alpha   90.00
_cell.angle_beta   90.00
_cell.angle_gamma   90.00
#
_symmetry.space_group_name_H-M   'P 1'
#
loop_
_entity.id
_entity.type
_entity.pdbx_description
1 polymer ?
#
loop_
_entity_poly.entity_id
_entity_poly.type
_entity_poly.pdbx_seq_one_letter_code
_entity_poly.pdbx_strand_id
1 'polypeptide(L)'
;MGNSLKRLSSCLAITWLALGSVCVSSASAQTSGTWLGAGGMWSDPNLWTSKPQFPSNGGEATFISQINSTITGTITLDTSVQLSRLITSNTRYMQLIEPVNGHMLEFVGPAEVRVDDPLIWIGGFFWPRPGFWLKGGVSGNAGLTKTGAGEIALSETNSFTGGLRINGGTVFARHDTSLGAANESITINGGTLSSFSNPIPLDTSRTIHIGANGGTFHSYASAPVFRGDMTGDSTATFQSTLLVENTSIAFRVLGDQSFTGDVRVFTRADSVTSTGTLAEAGAWRHARSLQIVGRLAIDNSTSANSDRLSDGTVTIGNGTMLVTGNTATAINEHAGPLVADGFGHLAIGTAGAQPVNLTFSRLETRRGGAISVGTLNGGSTIRFDQAPTLIGSGTHGITSAPIAPGLSVTTLHTYDGGVGVRRLNSNEYLTTLPSGASTANERTHWRPQRLHR
;
A
#
# COMPACT_ATOMS: atom_id res chain seq x y z
N MET A 1 -6.65 14.51 70.72
CA MET A 1 -5.42 15.23 70.30
C MET A 1 -4.25 14.34 70.70
N GLY A 2 -3.38 13.76 69.88
CA GLY A 2 -3.13 13.75 68.44
C GLY A 2 -1.70 13.18 68.24
N ASN A 3 -1.49 12.38 67.16
CA ASN A 3 -0.21 12.02 66.52
C ASN A 3 0.75 11.05 67.27
N SER A 4 1.51 10.13 66.65
CA SER A 4 1.69 9.68 65.25
C SER A 4 2.52 8.38 65.19
N LEU A 5 2.31 7.61 64.11
CA LEU A 5 3.16 6.59 63.47
C LEU A 5 4.67 6.51 63.84
N LYS A 6 5.23 5.29 63.84
CA LYS A 6 6.08 4.78 62.71
C LYS A 6 6.54 3.33 62.87
N ARG A 7 6.59 2.68 61.70
CA ARG A 7 7.01 1.30 61.41
C ARG A 7 8.47 1.05 61.78
N LEU A 8 8.73 -0.12 62.36
CA LEU A 8 10.08 -0.67 62.54
C LEU A 8 10.60 -1.20 61.19
N SER A 9 11.59 -0.50 60.63
CA SER A 9 12.51 -1.09 59.63
C SER A 9 13.71 -1.66 60.38
N SER A 10 13.92 -2.95 60.28
CA SER A 10 15.11 -3.65 60.78
C SER A 10 16.27 -3.47 59.78
N CYS A 11 17.21 -2.57 60.10
CA CYS A 11 18.55 -2.58 59.52
C CYS A 11 19.45 -3.43 60.44
N LEU A 12 19.90 -4.59 59.95
CA LEU A 12 20.94 -5.38 60.61
C LEU A 12 22.28 -4.66 60.38
N ALA A 13 22.94 -4.20 61.45
CA ALA A 13 24.22 -3.50 61.38
C ALA A 13 25.38 -4.49 61.16
N ILE A 14 26.03 -4.41 60.00
CA ILE A 14 27.37 -4.96 59.76
C ILE A 14 28.29 -3.77 59.45
N THR A 15 29.41 -3.72 60.14
CA THR A 15 30.39 -2.63 60.22
C THR A 15 31.11 -2.33 58.89
N TRP A 16 31.04 -1.05 58.50
CA TRP A 16 31.97 -0.22 57.72
C TRP A 16 32.84 -0.85 56.61
N LEU A 17 32.34 -0.76 55.37
CA LEU A 17 33.12 -0.38 54.19
C LEU A 17 32.27 0.60 53.37
N ALA A 18 32.86 1.74 52.98
CA ALA A 18 32.20 2.77 52.20
C ALA A 18 31.84 2.24 50.79
N LEU A 19 30.62 1.75 50.64
CA LEU A 19 29.99 1.52 49.35
C LEU A 19 28.87 2.55 49.25
N GLY A 20 28.94 3.39 48.21
CA GLY A 20 27.90 4.38 47.91
C GLY A 20 26.53 3.71 47.98
N SER A 21 25.59 4.37 48.66
CA SER A 21 24.20 3.94 48.72
C SER A 21 23.66 3.85 47.30
N VAL A 22 23.71 2.66 46.71
CA VAL A 22 22.93 2.34 45.51
C VAL A 22 21.49 2.29 46.00
N CYS A 23 20.78 3.39 45.82
CA CYS A 23 19.33 3.39 45.92
C CYS A 23 18.85 2.50 44.78
N VAL A 24 18.65 1.20 45.06
CA VAL A 24 17.95 0.32 44.13
C VAL A 24 16.53 0.85 44.12
N SER A 25 16.16 1.61 43.08
CA SER A 25 14.77 1.98 42.87
C SER A 25 14.02 0.66 42.74
N SER A 26 13.15 0.36 43.70
CA SER A 26 12.20 -0.73 43.58
C SER A 26 11.34 -0.42 42.35
N ALA A 27 11.63 -1.08 41.24
CA ALA A 27 10.80 -1.00 40.05
C ALA A 27 9.42 -1.52 40.42
N SER A 28 8.38 -0.71 40.20
CA SER A 28 7.00 -1.17 40.36
C SER A 28 6.78 -2.38 39.47
N ALA A 29 6.18 -3.44 40.02
CA ALA A 29 5.83 -4.62 39.25
C ALA A 29 4.90 -4.25 38.09
N GLN A 30 5.09 -4.92 36.95
CA GLN A 30 4.17 -4.80 35.82
C GLN A 30 2.79 -5.27 36.24
N THR A 31 1.76 -4.52 35.85
CA THR A 31 0.37 -4.89 36.13
C THR A 31 -0.34 -5.13 34.80
N SER A 32 -0.92 -6.31 34.63
CA SER A 32 -1.71 -6.67 33.45
C SER A 32 -3.17 -6.91 33.85
N GLY A 33 -4.11 -6.64 32.96
CA GLY A 33 -5.52 -6.73 33.28
C GLY A 33 -6.41 -6.73 32.03
N THR A 34 -7.62 -7.23 32.22
CA THR A 34 -8.67 -7.25 31.20
C THR A 34 -9.74 -6.21 31.53
N TRP A 35 -10.13 -5.43 30.52
CA TRP A 35 -11.17 -4.42 30.64
C TRP A 35 -12.55 -5.05 30.82
N LEU A 36 -13.31 -4.53 31.77
CA LEU A 36 -14.64 -5.03 32.17
C LEU A 36 -15.77 -4.04 31.81
N GLY A 37 -15.42 -2.80 31.43
CA GLY A 37 -16.39 -1.74 31.18
C GLY A 37 -16.91 -1.67 29.73
N ALA A 38 -18.07 -1.06 29.54
CA ALA A 38 -18.51 -0.59 28.22
C ALA A 38 -17.83 0.75 27.82
N GLY A 39 -17.13 1.39 28.76
CA GLY A 39 -16.45 2.69 28.66
C GLY A 39 -16.11 3.16 30.07
N GLY A 40 -15.42 4.29 30.21
CA GLY A 40 -15.06 4.87 31.50
C GLY A 40 -13.61 5.32 31.60
N MET A 41 -13.18 5.68 32.80
CA MET A 41 -11.80 6.14 33.07
C MET A 41 -10.85 4.96 33.19
N TRP A 42 -9.67 5.06 32.56
CA TRP A 42 -8.64 4.02 32.64
C TRP A 42 -8.24 3.74 34.09
N SER A 43 -8.15 4.79 34.92
CA SER A 43 -7.68 4.67 36.29
C SER A 43 -8.69 4.03 37.26
N ASP A 44 -9.97 3.83 36.87
CA ASP A 44 -10.97 3.18 37.73
C ASP A 44 -10.66 1.68 37.87
N PRO A 45 -10.23 1.21 39.05
CA PRO A 45 -9.84 -0.18 39.23
C PRO A 45 -11.00 -1.16 39.03
N ASN A 46 -12.25 -0.73 39.20
CA ASN A 46 -13.42 -1.60 39.05
C ASN A 46 -13.66 -2.00 37.59
N LEU A 47 -13.08 -1.26 36.65
CA LEU A 47 -13.14 -1.55 35.21
C LEU A 47 -12.05 -2.53 34.76
N TRP A 48 -11.21 -3.03 35.68
CA TRP A 48 -10.13 -3.98 35.38
C TRP A 48 -10.20 -5.25 36.24
N THR A 49 -9.84 -6.39 35.64
CA THR A 49 -9.66 -7.65 36.40
C THR A 49 -8.49 -7.59 37.39
N SER A 50 -7.56 -6.64 37.22
CA SER A 50 -6.38 -6.43 38.06
C SER A 50 -6.65 -5.63 39.33
N LYS A 51 -7.92 -5.33 39.65
CA LYS A 51 -8.30 -4.56 40.84
C LYS A 51 -7.59 -5.07 42.11
N PRO A 52 -7.08 -4.18 42.98
CA PRO A 52 -7.30 -2.73 43.01
C PRO A 52 -6.37 -1.92 42.09
N GLN A 53 -5.58 -2.58 41.23
CA GLN A 53 -4.69 -1.91 40.28
C GLN A 53 -5.29 -1.91 38.87
N PHE A 54 -4.73 -1.07 37.98
CA PHE A 54 -5.00 -1.06 36.55
C PHE A 54 -3.70 -1.34 35.77
N PRO A 55 -3.78 -1.76 34.50
CA PRO A 55 -2.61 -2.08 33.71
C PRO A 55 -1.66 -0.89 33.58
N SER A 56 -0.39 -1.12 33.94
CA SER A 56 0.64 -0.09 34.06
C SER A 56 2.05 -0.70 34.12
N ASN A 57 3.08 0.16 34.10
CA ASN A 57 4.50 -0.20 34.20
C ASN A 57 4.96 -1.25 33.19
N GLY A 58 4.44 -1.19 31.96
CA GLY A 58 4.75 -2.13 30.90
C GLY A 58 3.99 -3.46 30.98
N GLY A 59 2.93 -3.55 31.77
CA GLY A 59 2.02 -4.69 31.70
C GLY A 59 1.13 -4.68 30.45
N GLU A 60 0.22 -5.64 30.37
CA GLU A 60 -0.66 -5.86 29.22
C GLU A 60 -2.09 -5.40 29.51
N ALA A 61 -2.68 -4.65 28.58
CA ALA A 61 -4.10 -4.31 28.61
C ALA A 61 -4.86 -5.17 27.59
N THR A 62 -5.82 -5.95 28.07
CA THR A 62 -6.65 -6.82 27.22
C THR A 62 -8.08 -6.29 27.15
N PHE A 63 -8.62 -6.24 25.95
CA PHE A 63 -9.99 -5.87 25.68
C PHE A 63 -10.73 -7.01 24.99
N ILE A 64 -11.76 -7.51 25.68
CA ILE A 64 -12.65 -8.55 25.16
C ILE A 64 -14.09 -8.07 25.25
N SER A 65 -14.91 -8.45 24.26
CA SER A 65 -16.35 -8.23 24.30
C SER A 65 -17.01 -9.04 25.41
N GLN A 66 -17.70 -8.37 26.34
CA GLN A 66 -18.51 -9.02 27.38
C GLN A 66 -20.03 -8.94 27.12
N ILE A 67 -20.46 -8.26 26.06
CA ILE A 67 -21.88 -7.97 25.81
C ILE A 67 -22.22 -8.23 24.32
N ASN A 68 -23.45 -8.64 24.05
CA ASN A 68 -23.94 -8.94 22.69
C ASN A 68 -24.64 -7.71 22.06
N SER A 69 -24.07 -6.51 22.19
CA SER A 69 -24.72 -5.27 21.72
C SER A 69 -23.77 -4.33 20.95
N THR A 70 -24.33 -3.52 20.05
CA THR A 70 -23.61 -2.64 19.11
C THR A 70 -23.48 -1.22 19.68
N ILE A 71 -22.60 -0.98 20.65
CA ILE A 71 -22.38 0.36 21.25
C ILE A 71 -20.92 0.78 21.08
N THR A 72 -20.66 2.07 20.84
CA THR A 72 -19.31 2.65 20.89
C THR A 72 -18.91 2.88 22.35
N GLY A 73 -17.77 2.33 22.77
CA GLY A 73 -17.26 2.50 24.13
C GLY A 73 -16.02 3.38 24.17
N THR A 74 -16.11 4.56 24.79
CA THR A 74 -14.95 5.44 25.04
C THR A 74 -14.29 5.07 26.35
N ILE A 75 -12.99 4.79 26.28
CA ILE A 75 -12.07 4.62 27.39
C ILE A 75 -11.26 5.89 27.49
N THR A 76 -11.52 6.67 28.53
CA THR A 76 -10.81 7.91 28.78
C THR A 76 -9.50 7.60 29.49
N LEU A 77 -8.39 7.95 28.85
CA LEU A 77 -7.07 7.87 29.45
C LEU A 77 -6.83 9.13 30.28
N ASP A 78 -7.24 9.05 31.55
CA ASP A 78 -7.18 10.11 32.58
C ASP A 78 -5.88 10.09 33.41
N THR A 79 -4.98 9.17 33.08
CA THR A 79 -3.63 9.09 33.62
C THR A 79 -2.68 8.56 32.55
N SER A 80 -1.42 8.96 32.57
CA SER A 80 -0.44 8.43 31.61
C SER A 80 -0.08 6.99 31.99
N VAL A 81 -0.06 6.09 31.00
CA VAL A 81 0.17 4.66 31.24
C VAL A 81 1.22 4.11 30.30
N GLN A 82 2.08 3.26 30.86
CA GLN A 82 3.07 2.49 30.13
C GLN A 82 2.57 1.06 29.94
N LEU A 83 2.50 0.58 28.70
CA LEU A 83 2.10 -0.79 28.36
C LEU A 83 3.15 -1.46 27.48
N SER A 84 3.30 -2.78 27.64
CA SER A 84 4.06 -3.58 26.68
C SER A 84 3.20 -4.06 25.52
N ARG A 85 1.93 -4.35 25.82
CA ARG A 85 1.01 -4.93 24.87
C ARG A 85 -0.42 -4.43 25.10
N LEU A 86 -1.10 -4.22 23.99
CA LEU A 86 -2.54 -4.02 23.93
C LEU A 86 -3.14 -5.13 23.08
N ILE A 87 -4.11 -5.86 23.62
CA ILE A 87 -4.76 -6.98 22.93
C ILE A 87 -6.24 -6.68 22.79
N THR A 88 -6.77 -6.86 21.59
CA THR A 88 -8.22 -6.86 21.34
C THR A 88 -8.61 -8.18 20.67
N SER A 89 -9.62 -8.84 21.22
CA SER A 89 -10.16 -10.08 20.64
C SER A 89 -11.66 -10.22 20.91
N ASN A 90 -12.36 -10.86 19.98
CA ASN A 90 -13.81 -11.01 19.97
C ASN A 90 -14.58 -9.68 20.14
N THR A 91 -13.99 -8.53 19.82
CA THR A 91 -14.63 -7.22 19.98
C THR A 91 -15.60 -6.98 18.82
N ARG A 92 -16.91 -7.12 19.05
CA ARG A 92 -17.95 -6.51 18.18
C ARG A 92 -18.13 -5.01 18.43
N TYR A 93 -17.26 -4.45 19.26
CA TYR A 93 -17.31 -3.11 19.80
C TYR A 93 -16.30 -2.21 19.09
N MET A 94 -16.72 -1.00 18.72
CA MET A 94 -15.74 0.06 18.52
C MET A 94 -15.26 0.52 19.89
N GLN A 95 -14.01 0.18 20.21
CA GLN A 95 -13.36 0.70 21.39
C GLN A 95 -12.39 1.81 21.01
N LEU A 96 -12.34 2.77 21.92
CA LEU A 96 -11.73 4.04 21.65
C LEU A 96 -10.96 4.48 22.88
N ILE A 97 -9.64 4.58 22.76
CA ILE A 97 -8.81 5.17 23.81
C ILE A 97 -8.59 6.64 23.47
N GLU A 98 -9.11 7.51 24.33
CA GLU A 98 -9.02 8.97 24.22
C GLU A 98 -8.30 9.54 25.45
N PRO A 99 -7.07 10.04 25.31
CA PRO A 99 -6.42 10.77 26.38
C PRO A 99 -7.04 12.14 26.59
N VAL A 100 -7.07 12.54 27.85
CA VAL A 100 -7.50 13.87 28.28
C VAL A 100 -6.35 14.57 28.99
N ASN A 101 -6.37 15.89 29.05
CA ASN A 101 -5.43 16.69 29.84
C ASN A 101 -3.93 16.41 29.59
N GLY A 102 -3.57 16.00 28.36
CA GLY A 102 -2.17 15.72 27.98
C GLY A 102 -1.62 14.37 28.48
N HIS A 103 -2.46 13.50 29.02
CA HIS A 103 -2.06 12.12 29.31
C HIS A 103 -1.71 11.35 28.03
N MET A 104 -0.82 10.37 28.14
CA MET A 104 -0.31 9.62 27.00
C MET A 104 -0.36 8.12 27.26
N LEU A 105 -0.56 7.38 26.18
CA LEU A 105 -0.35 5.94 26.13
C LEU A 105 1.07 5.71 25.61
N GLU A 106 1.96 5.26 26.49
CA GLU A 106 3.35 4.98 26.15
C GLU A 106 3.55 3.48 25.97
N PHE A 107 4.06 3.05 24.81
CA PHE A 107 4.45 1.68 24.60
C PHE A 107 5.93 1.45 24.92
N VAL A 108 6.19 0.44 25.74
CA VAL A 108 7.53 0.00 26.16
C VAL A 108 7.73 -1.48 25.80
N GLY A 109 8.97 -1.97 25.84
CA GLY A 109 9.24 -3.38 25.55
C GLY A 109 8.85 -3.80 24.12
N PRO A 110 8.06 -4.87 23.90
CA PRO A 110 7.67 -5.30 22.55
C PRO A 110 6.75 -4.32 21.80
N ALA A 111 6.14 -3.36 22.52
CA ALA A 111 5.27 -2.33 21.97
C ALA A 111 4.21 -2.86 20.99
N GLU A 112 3.52 -3.93 21.39
CA GLU A 112 2.63 -4.67 20.50
C GLU A 112 1.17 -4.23 20.66
N VAL A 113 0.50 -3.99 19.54
CA VAL A 113 -0.95 -3.90 19.48
C VAL A 113 -1.48 -5.05 18.64
N ARG A 114 -2.08 -6.04 19.30
CA ARG A 114 -2.63 -7.24 18.68
C ARG A 114 -4.14 -7.09 18.55
N VAL A 115 -4.63 -7.03 17.32
CA VAL A 115 -6.07 -6.99 17.02
C VAL A 115 -6.42 -8.24 16.25
N ASP A 116 -7.16 -9.16 16.87
CA ASP A 116 -7.42 -10.48 16.28
C ASP A 116 -8.61 -10.49 15.31
N ASP A 117 -9.60 -9.64 15.52
CA ASP A 117 -10.86 -9.72 14.78
C ASP A 117 -10.78 -9.01 13.43
N PRO A 118 -10.94 -9.73 12.29
CA PRO A 118 -10.61 -9.19 10.98
C PRO A 118 -11.49 -8.02 10.54
N LEU A 119 -12.78 -7.99 10.87
CA LEU A 119 -13.70 -6.86 10.59
C LEU A 119 -14.94 -6.95 11.48
N ILE A 120 -15.42 -5.81 12.01
CA ILE A 120 -16.78 -5.72 12.57
C ILE A 120 -17.73 -5.39 11.42
N TRP A 121 -18.36 -6.40 10.83
CA TRP A 121 -19.47 -6.18 9.91
C TRP A 121 -20.68 -5.67 10.71
N ILE A 122 -21.02 -4.39 10.57
CA ILE A 122 -22.33 -3.86 10.94
C ILE A 122 -23.14 -3.67 9.66
N GLY A 123 -24.17 -4.49 9.48
CA GLY A 123 -24.92 -4.57 8.23
C GLY A 123 -25.34 -3.20 7.69
N GLY A 124 -25.07 -2.99 6.39
CA GLY A 124 -25.57 -1.85 5.61
C GLY A 124 -24.64 -0.64 5.49
N PHE A 125 -23.45 -0.64 6.08
CA PHE A 125 -22.49 0.47 5.96
C PHE A 125 -21.20 0.02 5.26
N PHE A 126 -20.91 0.56 4.07
CA PHE A 126 -19.76 0.19 3.22
C PHE A 126 -18.43 0.87 3.59
N TRP A 127 -18.31 1.45 4.78
CA TRP A 127 -17.07 2.12 5.20
C TRP A 127 -16.24 1.20 6.10
N PRO A 128 -14.90 1.12 5.90
CA PRO A 128 -14.04 0.44 6.85
C PRO A 128 -14.19 1.11 8.21
N ARG A 129 -14.55 0.31 9.22
CA ARG A 129 -14.64 0.74 10.60
C ARG A 129 -13.65 -0.09 11.40
N PRO A 130 -12.45 0.46 11.65
CA PRO A 130 -11.51 -0.15 12.57
C PRO A 130 -12.25 -0.47 13.87
N GLY A 131 -12.14 -1.73 14.32
CA GLY A 131 -12.74 -2.15 15.59
C GLY A 131 -12.10 -1.44 16.78
N PHE A 132 -10.89 -0.92 16.60
CA PHE A 132 -10.13 -0.26 17.65
C PHE A 132 -9.53 1.06 17.19
N TRP A 133 -9.72 2.11 17.98
CA TRP A 133 -9.26 3.47 17.72
C TRP A 133 -8.32 3.93 18.83
N LEU A 134 -7.09 4.25 18.46
CA LEU A 134 -6.20 5.06 19.28
C LEU A 134 -6.34 6.51 18.81
N LYS A 135 -7.13 7.29 19.54
CA LYS A 135 -7.31 8.73 19.33
C LYS A 135 -6.41 9.57 20.21
N GLY A 136 -5.40 8.96 20.81
CA GLY A 136 -4.41 9.62 21.65
C GLY A 136 -3.06 9.71 21.00
N GLY A 137 -2.23 10.67 21.45
CA GLY A 137 -0.80 10.65 21.16
C GLY A 137 -0.17 9.42 21.82
N VAL A 138 0.12 8.42 21.00
CA VAL A 138 0.89 7.24 21.36
C VAL A 138 2.37 7.62 21.37
N SER A 139 3.06 7.29 22.45
CA SER A 139 4.47 7.60 22.67
C SER A 139 5.29 6.34 23.02
N GLY A 140 6.59 6.52 23.24
CA GLY A 140 7.52 5.46 23.62
C GLY A 140 8.65 5.26 22.60
N ASN A 141 9.74 4.65 23.02
CA ASN A 141 10.97 4.49 22.22
C ASN A 141 11.11 3.11 21.57
N ALA A 142 10.18 2.20 21.85
CA ALA A 142 10.20 0.83 21.33
C ALA A 142 9.50 0.70 19.95
N GLY A 143 8.92 1.77 19.45
CA GLY A 143 8.11 1.79 18.23
C GLY A 143 6.68 1.35 18.49
N LEU A 144 6.03 0.86 17.45
CA LEU A 144 4.70 0.25 17.52
C LEU A 144 4.64 -0.96 16.59
N THR A 145 4.23 -2.11 17.11
CA THR A 145 4.10 -3.36 16.35
C THR A 145 2.64 -3.79 16.28
N LYS A 146 2.03 -3.69 15.09
CA LYS A 146 0.68 -4.19 14.83
C LYS A 146 0.70 -5.66 14.40
N THR A 147 -0.04 -6.50 15.12
CA THR A 147 -0.22 -7.94 14.84
C THR A 147 -1.71 -8.31 14.87
N GLY A 148 -2.02 -9.56 14.52
CA GLY A 148 -3.39 -10.06 14.40
C GLY A 148 -4.08 -9.59 13.12
N ALA A 149 -5.13 -10.31 12.70
CA ALA A 149 -5.79 -10.12 11.41
C ALA A 149 -6.67 -8.85 11.33
N GLY A 150 -6.99 -8.25 12.47
CA GLY A 150 -7.89 -7.10 12.56
C GLY A 150 -7.27 -5.74 12.29
N GLU A 151 -8.05 -4.71 12.53
CA GLU A 151 -7.77 -3.34 12.12
C GLU A 151 -7.59 -2.39 13.33
N ILE A 152 -6.62 -1.48 13.23
CA ILE A 152 -6.43 -0.38 14.18
C ILE A 152 -6.45 0.96 13.45
N ALA A 153 -7.11 1.97 14.03
CA ALA A 153 -6.99 3.36 13.60
C ALA A 153 -6.03 4.14 14.49
N LEU A 154 -5.03 4.77 13.86
CA LEU A 154 -4.19 5.81 14.42
C LEU A 154 -4.69 7.15 13.89
N SER A 155 -5.36 7.93 14.76
CA SER A 155 -6.18 9.07 14.31
C SER A 155 -5.56 10.44 14.56
N GLU A 156 -4.70 10.51 15.57
CA GLU A 156 -4.07 11.75 16.02
C GLU A 156 -2.56 11.71 15.79
N THR A 157 -1.86 12.78 16.18
CA THR A 157 -0.40 12.85 16.12
C THR A 157 0.24 11.95 17.18
N ASN A 158 1.09 11.02 16.73
CA ASN A 158 1.82 10.08 17.57
C ASN A 158 3.31 10.45 17.61
N SER A 159 3.93 10.29 18.77
CA SER A 159 5.33 10.69 19.03
C SER A 159 6.27 9.51 19.29
N PHE A 160 5.80 8.27 19.13
CA PHE A 160 6.65 7.10 19.29
C PHE A 160 7.84 7.13 18.32
N THR A 161 8.99 6.69 18.83
CA THR A 161 10.25 6.46 18.10
C THR A 161 10.55 4.96 18.09
N GLY A 162 11.40 4.47 17.18
CA GLY A 162 11.69 3.03 17.01
C GLY A 162 10.93 2.35 15.86
N GLY A 163 10.20 3.12 15.05
CA GLY A 163 9.49 2.68 13.83
C GLY A 163 8.11 2.03 14.05
N LEU A 164 7.33 1.98 12.97
CA LEU A 164 6.05 1.27 12.90
C LEU A 164 6.25 -0.08 12.19
N ARG A 165 5.82 -1.19 12.79
CA ARG A 165 5.87 -2.53 12.20
C ARG A 165 4.47 -3.07 12.03
N ILE A 166 4.07 -3.42 10.81
CA ILE A 166 2.76 -3.97 10.48
C ILE A 166 2.94 -5.43 10.06
N ASN A 167 2.86 -6.32 11.05
CA ASN A 167 3.08 -7.77 10.88
C ASN A 167 1.79 -8.55 10.61
N GLY A 168 0.65 -7.87 10.51
CA GLY A 168 -0.64 -8.46 10.18
C GLY A 168 -1.81 -7.48 10.30
N GLY A 169 -2.90 -7.78 9.59
CA GLY A 169 -4.11 -6.96 9.58
C GLY A 169 -3.87 -5.58 8.95
N THR A 170 -4.63 -4.57 9.41
CA THR A 170 -4.59 -3.22 8.82
C THR A 170 -4.30 -2.15 9.86
N VAL A 171 -3.41 -1.21 9.54
CA VAL A 171 -3.28 0.07 10.23
C VAL A 171 -3.91 1.15 9.36
N PHE A 172 -4.96 1.80 9.86
CA PHE A 172 -5.53 3.00 9.29
C PHE A 172 -4.81 4.21 9.84
N ALA A 173 -4.12 4.93 8.96
CA ALA A 173 -3.48 6.19 9.29
C ALA A 173 -4.35 7.34 8.80
N ARG A 174 -4.67 8.26 9.70
CA ARG A 174 -5.41 9.48 9.33
C ARG A 174 -4.48 10.53 8.73
N HIS A 175 -3.26 10.69 9.23
CA HIS A 175 -2.25 11.62 8.71
C HIS A 175 -0.86 10.99 8.78
N ASP A 176 0.14 11.58 8.13
CA ASP A 176 1.54 11.11 8.28
C ASP A 176 2.04 11.22 9.73
N THR A 177 1.58 12.24 10.47
CA THR A 177 1.88 12.39 11.90
C THR A 177 1.26 11.31 12.77
N SER A 178 0.29 10.54 12.26
CA SER A 178 -0.25 9.37 12.95
C SER A 178 0.69 8.16 12.92
N LEU A 179 1.75 8.20 12.12
CA LEU A 179 2.68 7.09 11.94
C LEU A 179 3.91 7.15 12.86
N GLY A 180 3.93 8.08 13.83
CA GLY A 180 5.02 8.26 14.80
C GLY A 180 5.91 9.47 14.49
N ALA A 181 7.13 9.52 15.02
CA ALA A 181 8.08 10.61 14.73
C ALA A 181 8.59 10.55 13.28
N ALA A 182 8.61 11.67 12.54
CA ALA A 182 8.81 11.73 11.07
C ALA A 182 10.08 11.05 10.51
N ASN A 183 11.13 10.92 11.32
CA ASN A 183 12.42 10.30 10.97
C ASN A 183 12.45 8.77 11.17
N GLU A 184 11.31 8.18 11.52
CA GLU A 184 11.19 6.75 11.81
C GLU A 184 10.68 5.97 10.60
N SER A 185 11.19 4.74 10.45
CA SER A 185 10.82 3.84 9.34
C SER A 185 9.48 3.14 9.58
N ILE A 186 8.87 2.68 8.49
CA ILE A 186 7.71 1.80 8.50
C ILE A 186 8.15 0.44 7.93
N THR A 187 7.83 -0.65 8.60
CA THR A 187 8.01 -2.00 8.08
C THR A 187 6.65 -2.65 7.89
N ILE A 188 6.36 -3.17 6.70
CA ILE A 188 5.14 -3.93 6.41
C ILE A 188 5.56 -5.37 6.10
N ASN A 189 5.10 -6.32 6.90
CA ASN A 189 5.46 -7.73 6.76
C ASN A 189 4.21 -8.61 6.89
N GLY A 190 3.41 -8.66 5.83
CA GLY A 190 2.15 -9.39 5.72
C GLY A 190 0.90 -8.58 6.11
N GLY A 191 1.06 -7.30 6.42
CA GLY A 191 -0.03 -6.40 6.78
C GLY A 191 -0.36 -5.34 5.72
N THR A 192 -1.27 -4.43 6.10
CA THR A 192 -1.76 -3.33 5.27
C THR A 192 -1.58 -1.99 5.96
N LEU A 193 -0.95 -1.03 5.29
CA LEU A 193 -1.04 0.39 5.63
C LEU A 193 -2.15 1.02 4.80
N SER A 194 -3.18 1.52 5.46
CA SER A 194 -4.33 2.13 4.79
C SER A 194 -4.44 3.62 5.11
N SER A 195 -4.59 4.46 4.08
CA SER A 195 -4.96 5.86 4.27
C SER A 195 -6.49 6.02 4.31
N PHE A 196 -6.99 6.72 5.33
CA PHE A 196 -8.43 6.91 5.56
C PHE A 196 -8.90 8.36 5.36
N SER A 197 -7.99 9.32 5.36
CA SER A 197 -8.34 10.75 5.35
C SER A 197 -8.83 11.24 3.99
N ASN A 198 -9.85 12.10 4.04
CA ASN A 198 -10.29 13.02 2.99
C ASN A 198 -10.49 14.38 3.69
N PRO A 199 -9.88 15.51 3.24
CA PRO A 199 -9.17 15.72 1.97
C PRO A 199 -7.64 15.64 2.05
N ILE A 200 -7.05 15.54 3.24
CA ILE A 200 -5.58 15.58 3.39
C ILE A 200 -5.02 14.18 3.08
N PRO A 201 -4.26 13.98 1.98
CA PRO A 201 -3.64 12.69 1.70
C PRO A 201 -2.56 12.36 2.72
N LEU A 202 -2.28 11.07 2.90
CA LEU A 202 -1.02 10.64 3.52
C LEU A 202 0.13 11.12 2.62
N ASP A 203 1.03 11.98 3.11
CA ASP A 203 2.25 12.40 2.41
C ASP A 203 3.44 12.09 3.30
N THR A 204 4.20 11.05 2.95
CA THR A 204 5.23 10.48 3.83
C THR A 204 6.62 10.47 3.17
N SER A 205 7.61 10.97 3.91
CA SER A 205 9.04 10.89 3.56
C SER A 205 9.76 9.74 4.26
N ARG A 206 9.03 8.94 5.05
CA ARG A 206 9.59 7.81 5.79
C ARG A 206 10.09 6.74 4.85
N THR A 207 11.20 6.10 5.22
CA THR A 207 11.61 4.87 4.56
C THR A 207 10.59 3.77 4.88
N ILE A 208 10.21 3.01 3.87
CA ILE A 208 9.27 1.90 4.02
C ILE A 208 9.96 0.60 3.61
N HIS A 209 9.97 -0.37 4.51
CA HIS A 209 10.54 -1.69 4.25
C HIS A 209 9.43 -2.72 4.08
N ILE A 210 9.42 -3.42 2.94
CA ILE A 210 8.53 -4.54 2.68
C ILE A 210 9.25 -5.82 3.08
N GLY A 211 8.78 -6.43 4.17
CA GLY A 211 9.33 -7.68 4.70
C GLY A 211 8.99 -8.89 3.83
N ALA A 212 9.52 -10.05 4.23
CA ALA A 212 9.42 -11.30 3.48
C ALA A 212 7.98 -11.73 3.15
N ASN A 213 7.01 -11.39 3.99
CA ASN A 213 5.59 -11.73 3.77
C ASN A 213 4.84 -10.73 2.87
N GLY A 214 5.55 -9.77 2.27
CA GLY A 214 5.00 -8.72 1.43
C GLY A 214 4.30 -7.62 2.23
N GLY A 215 3.64 -6.71 1.52
CA GLY A 215 2.90 -5.62 2.16
C GLY A 215 1.87 -5.00 1.22
N THR A 216 0.83 -4.43 1.81
CA THR A 216 -0.23 -3.75 1.06
C THR A 216 -0.32 -2.29 1.47
N PHE A 217 -0.37 -1.40 0.48
CA PHE A 217 -0.81 -0.02 0.63
C PHE A 217 -2.23 0.09 0.10
N HIS A 218 -3.15 0.55 0.95
CA HIS A 218 -4.55 0.71 0.61
C HIS A 218 -4.94 2.18 0.67
N SER A 219 -5.77 2.64 -0.27
CA SER A 219 -6.45 3.93 -0.13
C SER A 219 -7.95 3.85 -0.44
N TYR A 220 -8.74 4.51 0.42
CA TYR A 220 -10.19 4.55 0.36
C TYR A 220 -10.78 5.86 -0.21
N ALA A 221 -10.06 6.98 -0.04
CA ALA A 221 -10.64 8.31 -0.29
C ALA A 221 -9.63 9.42 -0.64
N SER A 222 -8.33 9.13 -0.64
CA SER A 222 -7.29 10.14 -0.96
C SER A 222 -6.14 9.56 -1.78
N ALA A 223 -5.29 10.44 -2.30
CA ALA A 223 -4.15 10.10 -3.14
C ALA A 223 -2.86 10.09 -2.29
N PRO A 224 -2.47 8.96 -1.66
CA PRO A 224 -1.28 8.94 -0.82
C PRO A 224 -0.02 9.21 -1.65
N VAL A 225 0.89 10.01 -1.08
CA VAL A 225 2.16 10.43 -1.67
C VAL A 225 3.30 9.78 -0.89
N PHE A 226 4.13 9.04 -1.61
CA PHE A 226 5.34 8.40 -1.08
C PHE A 226 6.55 9.11 -1.64
N ARG A 227 7.31 9.74 -0.73
CA ARG A 227 8.56 10.45 -1.02
C ARG A 227 9.78 9.69 -0.50
N GLY A 228 9.62 8.92 0.57
CA GLY A 228 10.67 8.10 1.13
C GLY A 228 10.97 6.88 0.26
N ASP A 229 12.15 6.29 0.47
CA ASP A 229 12.58 5.08 -0.25
C ASP A 229 11.81 3.85 0.24
N MET A 230 11.24 3.09 -0.68
CA MET A 230 10.72 1.75 -0.44
C MET A 230 11.79 0.70 -0.73
N THR A 231 12.03 -0.18 0.23
CA THR A 231 13.01 -1.28 0.15
C THR A 231 12.31 -2.63 0.38
N GLY A 232 12.98 -3.73 0.05
CA GLY A 232 12.48 -5.10 0.22
C GLY A 232 12.54 -5.92 -1.06
N ASP A 233 12.27 -7.23 -0.96
CA ASP A 233 12.43 -8.23 -2.02
C ASP A 233 11.17 -9.09 -2.27
N SER A 234 10.14 -8.92 -1.43
CA SER A 234 8.85 -9.62 -1.50
C SER A 234 7.84 -8.86 -2.39
N THR A 235 6.53 -9.00 -2.19
CA THR A 235 5.53 -8.28 -2.99
C THR A 235 5.02 -7.02 -2.29
N ALA A 236 5.08 -5.88 -2.98
CA ALA A 236 4.40 -4.64 -2.61
C ALA A 236 3.12 -4.49 -3.43
N THR A 237 1.96 -4.40 -2.77
CA THR A 237 0.66 -4.28 -3.43
C THR A 237 0.04 -2.92 -3.17
N PHE A 238 -0.25 -2.16 -4.22
CA PHE A 238 -0.98 -0.89 -4.17
C PHE A 238 -2.42 -1.11 -4.59
N GLN A 239 -3.37 -0.84 -3.69
CA GLN A 239 -4.80 -1.12 -3.88
C GLN A 239 -5.67 0.10 -3.62
N SER A 240 -6.64 0.37 -4.47
CA SER A 240 -7.67 1.38 -4.16
C SER A 240 -9.07 0.81 -4.11
N THR A 241 -9.85 1.29 -3.14
CA THR A 241 -11.29 1.05 -3.05
C THR A 241 -12.00 2.40 -3.13
N LEU A 242 -12.79 2.63 -4.17
CA LEU A 242 -13.55 3.88 -4.29
C LEU A 242 -14.79 3.82 -3.39
N LEU A 243 -14.75 4.51 -2.25
CA LEU A 243 -15.89 4.69 -1.36
C LEU A 243 -16.61 6.04 -1.54
N VAL A 244 -15.99 6.98 -2.25
CA VAL A 244 -16.55 8.31 -2.53
C VAL A 244 -16.62 8.54 -4.03
N GLU A 245 -17.83 8.69 -4.55
CA GLU A 245 -18.07 9.07 -5.95
C GLU A 245 -17.32 10.38 -6.29
N ASN A 246 -16.79 10.48 -7.51
CA ASN A 246 -16.06 11.66 -8.02
C ASN A 246 -14.74 12.01 -7.30
N THR A 247 -14.16 11.09 -6.52
CA THR A 247 -12.79 11.27 -6.00
C THR A 247 -11.73 10.62 -6.89
N SER A 248 -10.53 11.22 -6.89
CA SER A 248 -9.35 10.63 -7.52
C SER A 248 -8.53 9.88 -6.47
N ILE A 249 -8.43 8.56 -6.59
CA ILE A 249 -7.59 7.74 -5.71
C ILE A 249 -6.32 7.39 -6.48
N ALA A 250 -5.28 8.18 -6.25
CA ALA A 250 -4.01 8.03 -6.92
C ALA A 250 -2.87 7.80 -5.93
N PHE A 251 -2.24 6.63 -5.97
CA PHE A 251 -0.94 6.48 -5.31
C PHE A 251 0.07 7.32 -6.10
N ARG A 252 0.84 8.19 -5.44
CA ARG A 252 1.91 8.95 -6.08
C ARG A 252 3.25 8.52 -5.50
N VAL A 253 4.16 8.05 -6.35
CA VAL A 253 5.54 7.77 -5.97
C VAL A 253 6.41 8.83 -6.62
N LEU A 254 7.17 9.57 -5.80
CA LEU A 254 7.90 10.77 -6.23
C LEU A 254 9.43 10.62 -6.23
N GLY A 255 9.97 9.59 -5.59
CA GLY A 255 11.41 9.29 -5.55
C GLY A 255 11.75 7.93 -6.20
N ASP A 256 13.01 7.74 -6.55
CA ASP A 256 13.52 6.42 -6.96
C ASP A 256 13.36 5.43 -5.81
N GLN A 257 12.88 4.22 -6.11
CA GLN A 257 12.64 3.18 -5.12
C GLN A 257 13.71 2.09 -5.23
N SER A 258 14.33 1.73 -4.10
CA SER A 258 15.34 0.66 -3.99
C SER A 258 14.71 -0.74 -3.82
N PHE A 259 13.42 -0.88 -4.12
CA PHE A 259 12.66 -2.12 -3.97
C PHE A 259 13.00 -3.12 -5.09
N THR A 260 13.34 -4.35 -4.71
CA THR A 260 13.81 -5.42 -5.63
C THR A 260 12.77 -6.52 -5.86
N GLY A 261 11.62 -6.41 -5.21
CA GLY A 261 10.56 -7.39 -5.23
C GLY A 261 9.55 -7.20 -6.36
N ASP A 262 8.37 -7.80 -6.20
CA ASP A 262 7.27 -7.67 -7.15
C ASP A 262 6.35 -6.50 -6.77
N VAL A 263 5.99 -5.66 -7.72
CA VAL A 263 5.03 -4.56 -7.55
C VAL A 263 3.70 -4.95 -8.18
N ARG A 264 2.61 -4.83 -7.43
CA ARG A 264 1.25 -5.02 -7.96
C ARG A 264 0.43 -3.75 -7.83
N VAL A 265 -0.23 -3.35 -8.91
CA VAL A 265 -1.10 -2.16 -8.96
C VAL A 265 -2.53 -2.60 -9.28
N PHE A 266 -3.37 -2.60 -8.25
CA PHE A 266 -4.81 -2.88 -8.30
C PHE A 266 -5.58 -1.61 -7.98
N THR A 267 -5.53 -0.63 -8.87
CA THR A 267 -6.50 0.49 -8.80
C THR A 267 -7.78 0.10 -9.54
N ARG A 268 -8.93 0.61 -9.09
CA ARG A 268 -10.19 0.35 -9.79
C ARG A 268 -10.12 0.90 -11.23
N ALA A 269 -10.40 0.04 -12.22
CA ALA A 269 -10.18 0.33 -13.65
C ALA A 269 -11.25 1.22 -14.32
N ASP A 270 -12.32 1.60 -13.59
CA ASP A 270 -13.51 2.23 -14.17
C ASP A 270 -13.56 3.75 -14.08
N SER A 271 -12.49 4.41 -13.60
CA SER A 271 -12.38 5.86 -13.68
C SER A 271 -10.98 6.33 -14.01
N VAL A 272 -10.89 7.33 -14.91
CA VAL A 272 -9.68 8.13 -15.15
C VAL A 272 -9.13 8.74 -13.85
N THR A 273 -9.94 8.78 -12.79
CA THR A 273 -9.62 9.35 -11.48
C THR A 273 -8.83 8.38 -10.56
N SER A 274 -8.84 7.06 -10.79
CA SER A 274 -8.15 6.07 -9.93
C SER A 274 -6.86 5.53 -10.57
N THR A 275 -5.77 6.29 -10.48
CA THR A 275 -4.51 5.98 -11.18
C THR A 275 -3.33 5.95 -10.22
N GLY A 276 -2.60 4.83 -10.12
CA GLY A 276 -1.25 4.87 -9.55
C GLY A 276 -0.35 5.69 -10.47
N THR A 277 0.45 6.61 -9.95
CA THR A 277 1.28 7.52 -10.75
C THR A 277 2.72 7.50 -10.25
N LEU A 278 3.63 7.24 -11.19
CA LEU A 278 5.03 7.58 -11.04
C LEU A 278 5.21 9.01 -11.54
N ALA A 279 5.55 9.96 -10.65
CA ALA A 279 5.72 11.37 -10.99
C ALA A 279 7.07 11.87 -10.45
N GLU A 280 7.51 13.06 -10.86
CA GLU A 280 8.81 13.62 -10.43
C GLU A 280 9.94 12.60 -10.65
N ALA A 281 10.78 12.28 -9.66
CA ALA A 281 11.83 11.26 -9.74
C ALA A 281 11.32 9.82 -9.51
N GLY A 282 10.00 9.59 -9.43
CA GLY A 282 9.40 8.30 -9.14
C GLY A 282 9.76 7.20 -10.16
N ALA A 283 10.38 6.12 -9.70
CA ALA A 283 10.77 4.98 -10.52
C ALA A 283 10.80 3.66 -9.72
N TRP A 284 10.50 2.55 -10.40
CA TRP A 284 10.63 1.18 -9.86
C TRP A 284 11.88 0.48 -10.43
N ARG A 285 13.04 1.15 -10.36
CA ARG A 285 14.30 0.78 -11.08
C ARG A 285 14.87 -0.60 -10.80
N HIS A 286 14.40 -1.31 -9.79
CA HIS A 286 14.90 -2.63 -9.44
C HIS A 286 13.81 -3.67 -9.23
N ALA A 287 12.54 -3.33 -9.49
CA ALA A 287 11.44 -4.25 -9.27
C ALA A 287 11.58 -5.48 -10.19
N ARG A 288 11.48 -6.68 -9.63
CA ARG A 288 11.53 -7.95 -10.38
C ARG A 288 10.40 -8.03 -11.42
N SER A 289 9.20 -7.64 -11.01
CA SER A 289 8.05 -7.56 -11.90
C SER A 289 7.08 -6.46 -11.48
N LEU A 290 6.36 -5.93 -12.47
CA LEU A 290 5.30 -4.95 -12.31
C LEU A 290 4.02 -5.53 -12.89
N GLN A 291 3.03 -5.76 -12.03
CA GLN A 291 1.73 -6.33 -12.41
C GLN A 291 0.64 -5.24 -12.36
N ILE A 292 0.04 -4.95 -13.50
CA ILE A 292 -0.94 -3.89 -13.67
C ILE A 292 -2.30 -4.52 -13.96
N VAL A 293 -3.19 -4.50 -12.96
CA VAL A 293 -4.58 -4.94 -13.08
C VAL A 293 -5.54 -3.75 -13.07
N GLY A 294 -5.11 -2.64 -12.46
CA GLY A 294 -5.78 -1.35 -12.52
C GLY A 294 -5.18 -0.41 -13.57
N ARG A 295 -4.99 0.85 -13.20
CA ARG A 295 -4.37 1.87 -14.04
C ARG A 295 -3.08 2.38 -13.41
N LEU A 296 -2.00 2.37 -14.18
CA LEU A 296 -0.72 2.97 -13.87
C LEU A 296 -0.41 4.08 -14.88
N ALA A 297 -0.12 5.28 -14.39
CA ALA A 297 0.45 6.37 -15.17
C ALA A 297 1.94 6.53 -14.84
N ILE A 298 2.72 6.77 -15.88
CA ILE A 298 4.11 7.17 -15.81
C ILE A 298 4.16 8.61 -16.32
N ASP A 299 4.28 9.55 -15.41
CA ASP A 299 4.16 10.98 -15.70
C ASP A 299 5.54 11.63 -15.83
N ASN A 300 5.96 11.85 -17.08
CA ASN A 300 7.18 12.61 -17.39
C ASN A 300 6.90 14.08 -17.75
N SER A 301 5.69 14.60 -17.53
CA SER A 301 5.33 15.96 -17.95
C SER A 301 6.20 17.04 -17.30
N THR A 302 6.64 16.82 -16.04
CA THR A 302 7.48 17.74 -15.28
C THR A 302 8.93 17.27 -15.13
N SER A 303 9.21 15.97 -15.24
CA SER A 303 10.56 15.39 -15.10
C SER A 303 10.78 14.30 -16.14
N ALA A 304 11.76 14.50 -17.02
CA ALA A 304 12.09 13.58 -18.10
C ALA A 304 13.03 12.46 -17.62
N ASN A 305 12.46 11.45 -16.95
CA ASN A 305 13.22 10.27 -16.56
C ASN A 305 13.09 9.21 -17.64
N SER A 306 14.23 8.67 -18.05
CA SER A 306 14.35 7.52 -18.94
C SER A 306 14.86 6.38 -18.06
N ASP A 307 14.09 5.31 -17.89
CA ASP A 307 14.27 4.20 -16.93
C ASP A 307 13.48 4.32 -15.61
N ARG A 308 12.15 4.47 -15.70
CA ARG A 308 11.22 4.35 -14.56
C ARG A 308 10.65 2.95 -14.38
N LEU A 309 10.61 2.18 -15.47
CA LEU A 309 10.03 0.84 -15.50
C LEU A 309 11.01 -0.26 -15.11
N SER A 310 12.32 -0.01 -15.21
CA SER A 310 13.39 -1.00 -15.01
C SER A 310 13.35 -2.16 -15.99
N ASP A 311 14.39 -3.00 -15.96
CA ASP A 311 14.56 -4.27 -16.66
C ASP A 311 13.60 -5.41 -16.22
N GLY A 312 12.72 -5.15 -15.25
CA GLY A 312 11.75 -6.11 -14.73
C GLY A 312 10.65 -6.51 -15.71
N THR A 313 9.96 -7.62 -15.44
CA THR A 313 8.82 -8.06 -16.27
C THR A 313 7.61 -7.14 -16.06
N VAL A 314 7.03 -6.58 -17.12
CA VAL A 314 5.79 -5.80 -17.05
C VAL A 314 4.62 -6.69 -17.48
N THR A 315 3.72 -7.02 -16.57
CA THR A 315 2.49 -7.77 -16.85
C THR A 315 1.29 -6.83 -16.84
N ILE A 316 0.59 -6.72 -17.96
CA ILE A 316 -0.69 -5.99 -18.04
C ILE A 316 -1.81 -7.03 -18.13
N GLY A 317 -2.64 -7.07 -17.08
CA GLY A 317 -3.84 -7.90 -17.03
C GLY A 317 -5.00 -7.23 -17.76
N ASN A 318 -6.10 -6.97 -17.05
CA ASN A 318 -7.21 -6.13 -17.57
C ASN A 318 -7.00 -4.63 -17.28
N GLY A 319 -5.75 -4.24 -17.06
CA GLY A 319 -5.37 -2.90 -16.64
C GLY A 319 -4.99 -1.97 -17.80
N THR A 320 -4.62 -0.74 -17.45
CA THR A 320 -4.06 0.25 -18.37
C THR A 320 -2.71 0.75 -17.88
N MET A 321 -1.70 0.75 -18.74
CA MET A 321 -0.48 1.53 -18.56
C MET A 321 -0.51 2.74 -19.49
N LEU A 322 -0.36 3.94 -18.93
CA LEU A 322 -0.24 5.19 -19.67
C LEU A 322 1.14 5.80 -19.43
N VAL A 323 1.88 6.10 -20.48
CA VAL A 323 3.14 6.85 -20.38
C VAL A 323 2.97 8.24 -20.97
N THR A 324 3.10 9.27 -20.16
CA THR A 324 3.03 10.67 -20.59
C THR A 324 4.42 11.16 -20.94
N GLY A 325 4.60 11.76 -22.12
CA GLY A 325 5.87 12.34 -22.56
C GLY A 325 6.20 13.70 -21.96
N ASN A 326 7.35 14.25 -22.35
CA ASN A 326 7.86 15.54 -21.91
C ASN A 326 7.92 16.55 -23.08
N THR A 327 7.87 17.85 -22.79
CA THR A 327 7.94 18.90 -23.82
C THR A 327 9.37 19.26 -24.23
N ALA A 328 10.35 19.04 -23.37
CA ALA A 328 11.74 19.41 -23.56
C ALA A 328 12.64 18.24 -24.00
N THR A 329 12.43 17.04 -23.47
CA THR A 329 13.32 15.87 -23.72
C THR A 329 12.53 14.64 -24.18
N ALA A 330 13.09 13.87 -25.12
CA ALA A 330 12.53 12.58 -25.51
C ALA A 330 12.63 11.58 -24.34
N ILE A 331 11.59 10.76 -24.16
CA ILE A 331 11.54 9.76 -23.10
C ILE A 331 11.91 8.41 -23.69
N ASN A 332 12.89 7.72 -23.09
CA ASN A 332 13.29 6.38 -23.49
C ASN A 332 13.14 5.44 -22.30
N GLU A 333 12.06 4.67 -22.28
CA GLU A 333 11.87 3.63 -21.28
C GLU A 333 12.33 2.29 -21.87
N HIS A 334 13.07 1.53 -21.08
CA HIS A 334 13.39 0.15 -21.37
C HIS A 334 12.86 -0.72 -20.24
N ALA A 335 12.32 -1.88 -20.59
CA ALA A 335 11.91 -2.87 -19.62
C ALA A 335 12.12 -4.30 -20.09
N GLY A 336 11.95 -5.24 -19.15
CA GLY A 336 11.96 -6.66 -19.43
C GLY A 336 10.77 -7.11 -20.30
N PRO A 337 10.37 -8.39 -20.21
CA PRO A 337 9.27 -8.89 -21.02
C PRO A 337 7.96 -8.13 -20.75
N LEU A 338 7.24 -7.81 -21.82
CA LEU A 338 5.87 -7.35 -21.75
C LEU A 338 4.94 -8.58 -21.85
N VAL A 339 4.18 -8.84 -20.78
CA VAL A 339 3.28 -9.99 -20.68
C VAL A 339 1.83 -9.51 -20.72
N ALA A 340 1.08 -9.98 -21.71
CA ALA A 340 -0.37 -9.81 -21.77
C ALA A 340 -1.06 -10.96 -21.01
N ASP A 341 -1.71 -10.68 -19.87
CA ASP A 341 -2.43 -11.69 -19.06
C ASP A 341 -3.91 -11.31 -18.88
N GLY A 342 -4.63 -11.23 -19.99
CA GLY A 342 -5.97 -10.66 -20.09
C GLY A 342 -6.04 -9.64 -21.23
N PHE A 343 -7.02 -8.73 -21.20
CA PHE A 343 -7.13 -7.67 -22.20
C PHE A 343 -6.61 -6.35 -21.63
N GLY A 344 -5.32 -6.10 -21.85
CA GLY A 344 -4.62 -4.94 -21.31
C GLY A 344 -4.57 -3.78 -22.29
N HIS A 345 -4.43 -2.56 -21.77
CA HIS A 345 -4.27 -1.36 -22.57
C HIS A 345 -2.90 -0.72 -22.31
N LEU A 346 -2.13 -0.45 -23.37
CA LEU A 346 -0.91 0.33 -23.32
C LEU A 346 -1.08 1.59 -24.16
N ALA A 347 -0.87 2.76 -23.58
CA ALA A 347 -1.04 4.03 -24.27
C ALA A 347 0.12 4.99 -23.99
N ILE A 348 0.37 5.86 -24.96
CA ILE A 348 1.30 6.99 -24.82
C ILE A 348 0.46 8.28 -24.85
N GLY A 349 0.62 9.13 -23.85
CA GLY A 349 -0.12 10.39 -23.70
C GLY A 349 0.33 11.47 -24.69
N THR A 350 -0.56 12.44 -24.96
CA THR A 350 -0.38 13.55 -25.93
C THR A 350 0.28 14.79 -25.37
N ALA A 351 0.66 14.79 -24.09
CA ALA A 351 1.15 16.00 -23.42
C ALA A 351 2.63 16.34 -23.73
N GLY A 352 3.37 15.47 -24.43
CA GLY A 352 4.77 15.70 -24.80
C GLY A 352 4.94 16.16 -26.24
N ALA A 353 5.67 17.25 -26.46
CA ALA A 353 6.14 17.65 -27.79
C ALA A 353 7.24 16.72 -28.32
N GLN A 354 7.96 16.04 -27.42
CA GLN A 354 9.03 15.11 -27.75
C GLN A 354 8.53 13.66 -27.78
N PRO A 355 9.16 12.77 -28.56
CA PRO A 355 8.75 11.38 -28.69
C PRO A 355 8.94 10.59 -27.38
N VAL A 356 8.05 9.62 -27.15
CA VAL A 356 8.20 8.59 -26.12
C VAL A 356 8.52 7.27 -26.81
N ASN A 357 9.66 6.68 -26.47
CA ASN A 357 10.12 5.39 -26.96
C ASN A 357 10.03 4.37 -25.82
N LEU A 358 9.14 3.39 -25.96
CA LEU A 358 9.01 2.28 -25.01
C LEU A 358 9.62 1.03 -25.64
N THR A 359 10.65 0.48 -25.02
CA THR A 359 11.28 -0.76 -25.49
C THR A 359 11.09 -1.85 -24.43
N PHE A 360 10.66 -3.03 -24.86
CA PHE A 360 10.56 -4.21 -24.00
C PHE A 360 11.48 -5.30 -24.54
N SER A 361 12.01 -6.18 -23.68
CA SER A 361 12.92 -7.23 -24.16
C SER A 361 12.25 -8.21 -25.12
N ARG A 362 10.97 -8.53 -24.89
CA ARG A 362 10.11 -9.35 -25.77
C ARG A 362 8.63 -9.19 -25.41
N LEU A 363 7.77 -9.71 -26.29
CA LEU A 363 6.32 -9.78 -26.07
C LEU A 363 5.89 -11.23 -25.77
N GLU A 364 5.11 -11.42 -24.70
CA GLU A 364 4.54 -12.70 -24.28
C GLU A 364 3.02 -12.61 -24.08
N THR A 365 2.32 -13.73 -24.25
CA THR A 365 0.92 -13.87 -23.87
C THR A 365 0.72 -14.98 -22.87
N ARG A 366 -0.21 -14.76 -21.94
CA ARG A 366 -0.71 -15.77 -21.01
C ARG A 366 -2.22 -15.81 -21.12
N ARG A 367 -2.79 -17.02 -21.03
CA ARG A 367 -4.25 -17.25 -21.01
C ARG A 367 -5.03 -16.62 -22.18
N GLY A 368 -4.37 -16.47 -23.35
CA GLY A 368 -4.98 -15.84 -24.53
C GLY A 368 -5.09 -14.30 -24.44
N GLY A 369 -4.30 -13.66 -23.59
CA GLY A 369 -4.28 -12.22 -23.41
C GLY A 369 -3.84 -11.44 -24.66
N ALA A 370 -4.23 -10.18 -24.72
CA ALA A 370 -3.92 -9.24 -25.79
C ALA A 370 -3.59 -7.85 -25.20
N ILE A 371 -2.82 -7.06 -25.95
CA ILE A 371 -2.52 -5.68 -25.58
C ILE A 371 -3.10 -4.76 -26.65
N SER A 372 -3.97 -3.85 -26.25
CA SER A 372 -4.37 -2.75 -27.14
C SER A 372 -3.33 -1.63 -27.06
N VAL A 373 -2.94 -1.06 -28.19
CA VAL A 373 -2.09 0.13 -28.24
C VAL A 373 -2.90 1.37 -28.62
N GLY A 374 -2.85 2.41 -27.79
CA GLY A 374 -3.52 3.69 -28.01
C GLY A 374 -2.81 4.61 -29.01
N THR A 375 -3.22 5.89 -29.07
CA THR A 375 -2.61 6.91 -29.94
C THR A 375 -1.12 7.08 -29.63
N LEU A 376 -0.27 6.98 -30.64
CA LEU A 376 1.14 7.34 -30.58
C LEU A 376 1.29 8.75 -31.17
N ASN A 377 1.93 9.68 -30.47
CA ASN A 377 2.14 11.06 -30.95
C ASN A 377 3.49 11.20 -31.65
N GLY A 378 3.55 12.01 -32.72
CA GLY A 378 4.76 12.72 -33.17
C GLY A 378 6.09 11.96 -33.18
N GLY A 379 6.11 10.69 -33.62
CA GLY A 379 7.32 9.87 -33.66
C GLY A 379 7.59 8.98 -32.44
N SER A 380 6.63 8.88 -31.50
CA SER A 380 6.68 7.92 -30.39
C SER A 380 6.59 6.48 -30.90
N THR A 381 7.35 5.58 -30.29
CA THR A 381 7.44 4.18 -30.73
C THR A 381 7.29 3.20 -29.57
N ILE A 382 6.78 2.01 -29.88
CA ILE A 382 6.84 0.84 -29.00
C ILE A 382 7.64 -0.23 -29.73
N ARG A 383 8.69 -0.74 -29.10
CA ARG A 383 9.65 -1.67 -29.71
C ARG A 383 9.87 -2.90 -28.83
N PHE A 384 10.37 -3.96 -29.47
CA PHE A 384 10.82 -5.15 -28.78
C PHE A 384 12.24 -5.49 -29.22
N ASP A 385 13.15 -5.75 -28.27
CA ASP A 385 14.52 -6.16 -28.58
C ASP A 385 14.52 -7.47 -29.36
N GLN A 386 13.72 -8.43 -28.89
CA GLN A 386 13.34 -9.61 -29.64
C GLN A 386 12.03 -9.32 -30.37
N ALA A 387 12.13 -9.09 -31.69
CA ALA A 387 10.98 -8.89 -32.55
C ALA A 387 9.96 -10.03 -32.35
N PRO A 388 8.67 -9.73 -32.12
CA PRO A 388 7.65 -10.77 -31.97
C PRO A 388 7.55 -11.60 -33.24
N THR A 389 7.36 -12.91 -33.10
CA THR A 389 7.10 -13.78 -34.26
C THR A 389 5.81 -13.33 -34.94
N LEU A 390 5.87 -13.15 -36.26
CA LEU A 390 4.71 -12.80 -37.09
C LEU A 390 4.06 -14.08 -37.64
N ILE A 391 2.73 -14.10 -37.64
CA ILE A 391 1.87 -15.14 -38.22
C ILE A 391 1.28 -14.58 -39.52
N GLY A 392 1.52 -15.25 -40.65
CA GLY A 392 1.09 -14.83 -41.99
C GLY A 392 2.15 -15.13 -43.04
N SER A 393 1.79 -15.14 -44.33
CA SER A 393 2.74 -15.33 -45.43
C SER A 393 3.30 -13.98 -45.92
N GLY A 394 4.56 -13.66 -45.59
CA GLY A 394 5.26 -12.48 -46.10
C GLY A 394 6.21 -11.84 -45.07
N THR A 395 6.75 -10.65 -45.40
CA THR A 395 7.53 -9.78 -44.47
C THR A 395 6.67 -9.04 -43.45
N HIS A 396 5.35 -9.16 -43.55
CA HIS A 396 4.35 -8.51 -42.71
C HIS A 396 3.34 -9.56 -42.23
N GLY A 397 2.97 -9.53 -40.94
CA GLY A 397 2.04 -10.48 -40.34
C GLY A 397 1.48 -10.00 -39.01
N ILE A 398 0.59 -10.80 -38.42
CA ILE A 398 0.01 -10.52 -37.09
C ILE A 398 0.97 -11.09 -36.05
N THR A 399 1.30 -10.35 -35.01
CA THR A 399 2.15 -10.85 -33.94
C THR A 399 1.52 -12.10 -33.28
N SER A 400 2.36 -13.07 -32.92
CA SER A 400 1.96 -14.30 -32.20
C SER A 400 1.27 -14.01 -30.85
N ALA A 401 1.52 -12.84 -30.31
CA ALA A 401 0.78 -12.20 -29.24
C ALA A 401 -0.14 -11.11 -29.81
N PRO A 402 -1.46 -11.12 -29.59
CA PRO A 402 -2.35 -10.15 -30.24
C PRO A 402 -2.07 -8.71 -29.77
N ILE A 403 -1.74 -7.83 -30.72
CA ILE A 403 -1.68 -6.37 -30.52
C ILE A 403 -2.92 -5.76 -31.18
N ALA A 404 -3.89 -5.35 -30.36
CA ALA A 404 -5.13 -4.74 -30.84
C ALA A 404 -4.98 -3.21 -31.01
N PRO A 405 -5.77 -2.58 -31.88
CA PRO A 405 -5.99 -1.13 -31.77
C PRO A 405 -6.68 -0.78 -30.44
N GLY A 406 -6.34 0.37 -29.87
CA GLY A 406 -7.07 0.94 -28.74
C GLY A 406 -8.53 1.29 -29.11
N LEU A 407 -9.38 1.51 -28.09
CA LEU A 407 -10.84 1.70 -28.23
C LEU A 407 -11.29 2.84 -29.17
N SER A 408 -10.40 3.77 -29.51
CA SER A 408 -10.63 4.88 -30.45
C SER A 408 -9.91 4.73 -31.80
N VAL A 409 -9.23 3.60 -32.03
CA VAL A 409 -8.46 3.31 -33.23
C VAL A 409 -9.17 2.23 -34.04
N THR A 410 -9.46 2.48 -35.31
CA THR A 410 -10.21 1.57 -36.19
C THR A 410 -9.31 0.75 -37.13
N THR A 411 -7.99 0.88 -37.00
CA THR A 411 -7.00 0.26 -37.89
C THR A 411 -6.20 -0.79 -37.15
N LEU A 412 -6.03 -1.98 -37.73
CA LEU A 412 -5.21 -3.05 -37.14
C LEU A 412 -3.76 -2.59 -36.96
N HIS A 413 -3.06 -3.18 -35.99
CA HIS A 413 -1.64 -2.92 -35.75
C HIS A 413 -0.78 -4.12 -36.15
N THR A 414 0.47 -3.85 -36.51
CA THR A 414 1.52 -4.83 -36.82
C THR A 414 2.84 -4.43 -36.18
N TYR A 415 3.86 -5.28 -36.26
CA TYR A 415 5.22 -5.00 -35.83
C TYR A 415 6.19 -4.98 -37.00
N ASP A 416 6.98 -3.91 -37.08
CA ASP A 416 8.01 -3.71 -38.09
C ASP A 416 9.36 -3.55 -37.38
N GLY A 417 10.38 -4.34 -37.76
CA GLY A 417 11.69 -4.29 -37.08
C GLY A 417 12.38 -2.93 -37.16
N GLY A 418 12.11 -2.12 -38.19
CA GLY A 418 12.65 -0.78 -38.33
C GLY A 418 11.86 0.28 -37.55
N VAL A 419 10.54 0.12 -37.47
CA VAL A 419 9.62 1.18 -36.96
C VAL A 419 9.06 0.88 -35.57
N GLY A 420 8.93 -0.39 -35.19
CA GLY A 420 8.23 -0.86 -33.99
C GLY A 420 6.76 -1.18 -34.27
N VAL A 421 5.92 -1.08 -33.25
CA VAL A 421 4.46 -1.21 -33.37
C VAL A 421 3.93 -0.05 -34.21
N ARG A 422 3.25 -0.37 -35.31
CA ARG A 422 2.64 0.61 -36.21
C ARG A 422 1.29 0.14 -36.72
N ARG A 423 0.53 1.07 -37.31
CA ARG A 423 -0.68 0.73 -38.04
C ARG A 423 -0.34 -0.16 -39.24
N LEU A 424 -1.21 -1.15 -39.47
CA LEU A 424 -1.20 -1.98 -40.65
C LEU A 424 -1.74 -1.18 -41.83
N ASN A 425 -1.00 -1.14 -42.94
CA ASN A 425 -1.40 -0.44 -44.14
C ASN A 425 -2.46 -1.23 -44.92
N SER A 426 -3.29 -0.55 -45.72
CA SER A 426 -4.36 -1.17 -46.51
C SER A 426 -3.89 -2.26 -47.49
N ASN A 427 -2.64 -2.20 -47.93
CA ASN A 427 -2.00 -3.18 -48.81
C ASN A 427 -1.33 -4.35 -48.07
N GLU A 428 -1.31 -4.35 -46.73
CA GLU A 428 -0.69 -5.38 -45.90
C GLU A 428 -1.72 -6.36 -45.30
N TYR A 429 -3.01 -6.20 -45.61
CA TYR A 429 -4.06 -7.11 -45.14
C TYR A 429 -3.93 -8.47 -45.81
N LEU A 430 -3.89 -9.53 -45.01
CA LEU A 430 -3.93 -10.91 -45.51
C LEU A 430 -5.26 -11.17 -46.20
N THR A 431 -5.22 -11.72 -47.41
CA THR A 431 -6.40 -12.16 -48.16
C THR A 431 -6.76 -13.63 -47.86
N THR A 432 -5.81 -14.42 -47.34
CA THR A 432 -5.99 -15.82 -46.92
C THR A 432 -5.10 -16.16 -45.72
N LEU A 433 -5.55 -17.06 -44.83
CA LEU A 433 -4.76 -17.55 -43.69
C LEU A 433 -4.10 -18.89 -44.01
N PRO A 434 -2.85 -19.13 -43.59
CA PRO A 434 -2.23 -20.45 -43.70
C PRO A 434 -3.01 -21.51 -42.92
N SER A 435 -3.12 -22.73 -43.47
CA SER A 435 -3.78 -23.85 -42.77
C SER A 435 -3.11 -24.13 -41.42
N GLY A 436 -3.88 -24.12 -40.34
CA GLY A 436 -3.37 -24.33 -38.98
C GLY A 436 -2.94 -23.06 -38.23
N ALA A 437 -3.14 -21.87 -38.80
CA ALA A 437 -2.94 -20.61 -38.08
C ALA A 437 -3.93 -20.48 -36.90
N SER A 438 -3.44 -20.00 -35.75
CA SER A 438 -4.26 -19.81 -34.55
C SER A 438 -5.35 -18.76 -34.76
N THR A 439 -6.61 -19.13 -34.55
CA THR A 439 -7.78 -18.22 -34.61
C THR A 439 -7.87 -17.27 -33.41
N ALA A 440 -6.94 -17.34 -32.45
CA ALA A 440 -6.95 -16.46 -31.28
C ALA A 440 -6.79 -14.98 -31.68
N ASN A 441 -6.01 -14.72 -32.73
CA ASN A 441 -5.79 -13.39 -33.28
C ASN A 441 -6.99 -12.86 -34.09
N GLU A 442 -7.89 -13.73 -34.56
CA GLU A 442 -9.11 -13.30 -35.27
C GLU A 442 -10.17 -12.74 -34.30
N ARG A 443 -10.18 -13.24 -33.06
CA ARG A 443 -11.25 -12.98 -32.09
C ARG A 443 -11.11 -11.65 -31.35
N THR A 444 -9.88 -11.13 -31.23
CA THR A 444 -9.55 -9.82 -30.62
C THR A 444 -9.62 -8.65 -31.61
N HIS A 445 -9.95 -8.90 -32.89
CA HIS A 445 -9.89 -7.93 -33.99
C HIS A 445 -11.25 -7.58 -34.65
N TRP A 446 -12.39 -7.91 -34.05
CA TRP A 446 -13.72 -7.55 -34.59
C TRP A 446 -14.01 -6.04 -34.44
N ARG A 447 -14.37 -5.23 -35.45
CA ARG A 447 -14.91 -5.43 -36.83
C ARG A 447 -14.25 -4.45 -37.83
N PRO A 448 -14.14 -4.79 -39.13
CA PRO A 448 -15.24 -4.41 -40.04
C PRO A 448 -15.76 -5.63 -40.80
N GLN A 449 -17.06 -5.88 -40.73
CA GLN A 449 -17.70 -6.86 -41.60
C GLN A 449 -17.54 -6.42 -43.06
N ARG A 450 -16.85 -7.24 -43.86
CA ARG A 450 -17.39 -7.71 -45.15
C ARG A 450 -17.01 -9.17 -45.35
N LEU A 451 -17.87 -10.04 -44.85
CA LEU A 451 -18.06 -11.37 -45.42
C LEU A 451 -18.67 -11.19 -46.81
N HIS A 452 -17.94 -11.53 -47.86
CA HIS A 452 -18.57 -12.05 -49.07
C HIS A 452 -17.76 -13.24 -49.58
N ARG A 453 -18.36 -14.42 -49.33
CA ARG A 453 -18.17 -15.77 -49.88
C ARG A 453 -16.77 -16.29 -50.14
#